data_AF-A0AAE5CQE9-F1
#
_entry.id   AF-A0AAE5CQE9-F1
#
_cell.length_a   1.000
_cell.length_b   1.000
_cell.length_c   1.000
_cell.angle_alpha   90.00
_cell.angle_beta   90.00
_cell.angle_gamma   90.00
#
_symmetry.space_group_name_H-M   'P 1'
#
loop_
_entity.id
_entity.type
_entity.pdbx_description
1 polymer ?
#
loop_
_entity_poly.entity_id
_entity_poly.type
_entity_poly.pdbx_seq_one_letter_code
_entity_poly.pdbx_strand_id
1 'polypeptide(L)'
;MSWRERVLQGIQPGAPDLILIADPDGLMAEEDMLSTLESMGFDILFFGDPIAFRYVYESKYRPRRYRGETAPLVVVVQDDRQELRRLPFDVWVQGRKVFLSLADIFPRLSYPVVASLEKRWMDKLYESYEAYSGPHLGERATKDFVLEHVFGIAVDLIQSPVDLMKTLLSRHCRSVTFPKALDDHVVASLRN
;
A
#
# COMPACT_ATOMS: atom_id res chain seq x y z
N MET A 1 -7.05 12.83 -7.67
CA MET A 1 -6.79 12.31 -6.31
C MET A 1 -5.83 11.14 -6.47
N SER A 2 -4.73 11.12 -5.74
CA SER A 2 -3.83 9.95 -5.68
C SER A 2 -4.28 8.98 -4.58
N TRP A 3 -3.81 7.72 -4.62
CA TRP A 3 -4.05 6.79 -3.52
C TRP A 3 -3.38 7.27 -2.22
N ARG A 4 -2.26 8.01 -2.33
CA ARG A 4 -1.57 8.64 -1.19
C ARG A 4 -2.47 9.65 -0.48
N GLU A 5 -3.15 10.52 -1.23
CA GLU A 5 -4.13 11.44 -0.65
C GLU A 5 -5.25 10.71 0.10
N ARG A 6 -5.72 9.59 -0.43
CA ARG A 6 -6.74 8.75 0.23
C ARG A 6 -6.24 8.18 1.56
N VAL A 7 -4.98 7.73 1.60
CA VAL A 7 -4.34 7.25 2.84
C VAL A 7 -4.18 8.39 3.85
N LEU A 8 -3.68 9.54 3.41
CA LEU A 8 -3.41 10.70 4.26
C LEU A 8 -4.68 11.32 4.86
N GLN A 9 -5.85 11.18 4.21
CA GLN A 9 -7.13 11.59 4.81
C GLN A 9 -7.43 10.86 6.13
N GLY A 10 -6.93 9.64 6.32
CA GLY A 10 -7.03 8.91 7.57
C GLY A 10 -6.12 9.45 8.68
N ILE A 11 -5.10 10.24 8.31
CA ILE A 11 -4.02 10.76 9.15
C ILE A 11 -4.14 12.29 9.22
N GLN A 12 -5.27 12.79 9.71
CA GLN A 12 -5.42 14.23 9.94
C GLN A 12 -4.80 14.67 11.28
N PRO A 13 -4.16 15.85 11.33
CA PRO A 13 -3.72 16.44 12.59
C PRO A 13 -4.94 16.72 13.49
N GLY A 14 -4.98 16.03 14.61
CA GLY A 14 -5.99 16.18 15.65
C GLY A 14 -5.61 15.28 16.83
N ALA A 15 -5.81 15.76 18.05
CA ALA A 15 -5.51 14.99 19.25
C ALA A 15 -6.14 13.58 19.15
N PRO A 16 -5.36 12.50 19.29
CA PRO A 16 -4.09 12.46 20.01
C PRO A 16 -2.82 12.69 19.17
N ASP A 17 -1.79 13.26 19.82
CA ASP A 17 -0.41 13.46 19.33
C ASP A 17 0.37 12.15 19.03
N LEU A 18 -0.31 11.00 19.03
CA LEU A 18 0.31 9.70 18.79
C LEU A 18 -0.62 8.85 17.91
N ILE A 19 -0.17 8.54 16.71
CA ILE A 19 -0.86 7.68 15.75
C ILE A 19 -0.05 6.40 15.59
N LEU A 20 -0.71 5.25 15.72
CA LEU A 20 -0.12 3.93 15.54
C LEU A 20 -0.69 3.34 14.26
N ILE A 21 0.16 3.07 13.29
CA ILE A 21 -0.23 2.58 11.98
C ILE A 21 0.20 1.13 11.84
N ALA A 22 -0.74 0.25 11.52
CA ALA A 22 -0.42 -1.07 10.98
C ALA A 22 -0.47 -1.01 9.45
N ASP A 23 0.63 -1.38 8.81
CA ASP A 23 0.89 -1.24 7.39
C ASP A 23 1.49 -2.53 6.82
N PRO A 24 0.68 -3.58 6.62
CA PRO A 24 1.16 -4.87 6.12
C PRO A 24 1.75 -4.79 4.70
N ASP A 25 1.39 -3.75 3.93
CA ASP A 25 1.80 -3.57 2.53
C ASP A 25 2.99 -2.60 2.37
N GLY A 26 3.46 -2.01 3.48
CA GLY A 26 4.58 -1.08 3.53
C GLY A 26 4.34 0.23 2.75
N LEU A 27 3.10 0.70 2.68
CA LEU A 27 2.68 1.93 2.00
C LEU A 27 3.32 3.18 2.60
N MET A 28 3.59 3.18 3.91
CA MET A 28 4.17 4.30 4.66
C MET A 28 5.66 4.50 4.42
N ALA A 29 6.33 3.54 3.78
CA ALA A 29 7.77 3.60 3.50
C ALA A 29 8.11 4.44 2.25
N GLU A 30 7.11 4.91 1.50
CA GLU A 30 7.36 5.75 0.33
C GLU A 30 7.81 7.16 0.72
N GLU A 31 8.78 7.70 -0.01
CA GLU A 31 9.38 9.01 0.27
C GLU A 31 8.35 10.15 0.24
N ASP A 32 7.41 10.11 -0.70
CA ASP A 32 6.31 11.08 -0.79
C ASP A 32 5.41 11.04 0.44
N MET A 33 5.17 9.85 1.02
CA MET A 33 4.37 9.70 2.23
C MET A 33 5.11 10.27 3.44
N LEU A 34 6.40 9.97 3.58
CA LEU A 34 7.25 10.44 4.67
C LEU A 34 7.36 11.96 4.65
N SER A 35 7.73 12.54 3.51
CA SER A 35 7.89 13.99 3.33
C SER A 35 6.57 14.74 3.57
N THR A 36 5.44 14.18 3.14
CA THR A 36 4.14 14.80 3.39
C THR A 36 3.81 14.81 4.89
N LEU A 37 4.03 13.72 5.61
CA LEU A 37 3.79 13.65 7.06
C LEU A 37 4.72 14.54 7.86
N GLU A 38 5.99 14.63 7.48
CA GLU A 38 6.94 15.59 8.05
C GLU A 38 6.48 17.03 7.83
N SER A 39 5.97 17.37 6.63
CA SER A 39 5.42 18.70 6.34
C SER A 39 4.16 19.02 7.15
N MET A 40 3.41 18.00 7.58
CA MET A 40 2.28 18.09 8.50
C MET A 40 2.72 18.20 9.98
N GLY A 41 4.02 18.16 10.26
CA GLY A 41 4.61 18.29 11.60
C GLY A 41 4.69 16.99 12.39
N PHE A 42 4.51 15.83 11.75
CA PHE A 42 4.70 14.53 12.38
C PHE A 42 6.16 14.10 12.32
N ASP A 43 6.69 13.67 13.47
CA ASP A 43 7.85 12.78 13.47
C ASP A 43 7.37 11.35 13.16
N ILE A 44 8.21 10.56 12.47
CA ILE A 44 7.86 9.20 12.02
C ILE A 44 8.87 8.21 12.59
N LEU A 45 8.37 7.13 13.21
CA LEU A 45 9.19 6.02 13.71
C LEU A 45 8.69 4.69 13.19
N PHE A 46 9.55 3.93 12.53
CA PHE A 46 9.30 2.54 12.19
C PHE A 46 9.62 1.63 13.38
N PHE A 47 8.64 0.82 13.76
CA PHE A 47 8.79 -0.18 14.81
C PHE A 47 9.34 -1.48 14.19
N GLY A 48 10.48 -1.92 14.70
CA GLY A 48 11.09 -3.21 14.33
C GLY A 48 11.68 -3.89 15.56
N ASP A 49 12.71 -3.29 16.13
CA ASP A 49 13.32 -3.75 17.39
C ASP A 49 12.72 -3.02 18.61
N PRO A 50 12.12 -3.73 19.59
CA PRO A 50 11.51 -3.10 20.75
C PRO A 50 12.48 -2.28 21.61
N ILE A 51 13.75 -2.71 21.71
CA ILE A 51 14.75 -2.04 22.56
C ILE A 51 15.17 -0.71 21.92
N ALA A 52 15.52 -0.73 20.63
CA ALA A 52 15.86 0.46 19.86
C ALA A 52 14.69 1.44 19.81
N PHE A 53 13.46 0.95 19.57
CA PHE A 53 12.26 1.77 19.63
C PHE A 53 12.11 2.45 20.99
N ARG A 54 12.23 1.68 22.09
CA ARG A 54 12.06 2.22 23.45
C ARG A 54 13.11 3.28 23.75
N TYR A 55 14.36 3.05 23.37
CA TYR A 55 15.43 4.02 23.55
C TYR A 55 15.12 5.37 22.86
N VAL A 56 14.70 5.32 21.59
CA VAL A 56 14.34 6.53 20.83
C VAL A 56 13.12 7.24 21.44
N TYR A 57 12.08 6.47 21.79
CA TYR A 57 10.86 7.00 22.40
C TYR A 57 11.12 7.74 23.72
N GLU A 58 11.84 7.09 24.64
CA GLU A 58 12.17 7.63 25.97
C GLU A 58 13.14 8.82 25.89
N SER A 59 14.05 8.83 24.92
CA SER A 59 15.03 9.90 24.79
C SER A 59 14.47 11.16 24.14
N LYS A 60 13.60 11.01 23.13
CA LYS A 60 13.15 12.14 22.29
C LYS A 60 11.72 12.60 22.57
N TYR A 61 10.79 11.69 22.88
CA TYR A 61 9.36 12.00 22.87
C TYR A 61 8.76 12.09 24.27
N ARG A 62 9.10 11.12 25.15
CA ARG A 62 8.59 11.13 26.52
C ARG A 62 8.93 12.42 27.30
N PRO A 63 10.14 12.99 27.22
CA PRO A 63 10.49 14.22 27.93
C PRO A 63 9.71 15.44 27.41
N ARG A 64 9.55 15.56 26.09
CA ARG A 64 8.76 16.62 25.45
C ARG A 64 7.31 16.59 25.91
N ARG A 65 6.75 15.37 25.99
CA ARG A 65 5.40 15.15 26.49
C ARG A 65 5.24 15.54 27.96
N TYR A 66 6.21 15.24 28.82
CA TYR A 66 6.20 15.69 30.22
C TYR A 66 6.26 17.21 30.36
N ARG A 67 6.87 17.93 29.39
CA ARG A 67 6.88 19.40 29.34
C ARG A 67 5.63 20.01 28.71
N GLY A 68 4.67 19.19 28.27
CA GLY A 68 3.45 19.65 27.60
C GLY A 68 3.71 20.19 26.19
N GLU A 69 4.85 19.86 25.58
CA GLU A 69 5.16 20.21 24.20
C GLU A 69 4.33 19.33 23.25
N THR A 70 3.73 19.94 22.22
CA THR A 70 3.08 19.20 21.13
C THR A 70 4.17 18.57 20.26
N ALA A 71 4.22 17.24 20.26
CA ALA A 71 5.14 16.45 19.45
C ALA A 71 4.35 15.31 18.77
N PRO A 72 3.64 15.61 17.66
CA PRO A 72 2.87 14.62 16.93
C PRO A 72 3.80 13.52 16.41
N LEU A 73 3.49 12.27 16.76
CA LEU A 73 4.30 11.12 16.42
C LEU A 73 3.46 10.08 15.68
N VAL A 74 3.94 9.63 14.53
CA VAL A 74 3.45 8.44 13.84
C VAL A 74 4.40 7.28 14.12
N VAL A 75 3.88 6.19 14.69
CA VAL A 75 4.60 4.92 14.84
C VAL A 75 4.04 3.94 13.83
N VAL A 76 4.89 3.48 12.90
CA VAL A 76 4.52 2.53 11.85
C VAL A 76 5.00 1.14 12.22
N VAL A 77 4.08 0.18 12.26
CA VAL A 77 4.38 -1.26 12.33
C VAL A 77 4.11 -1.83 10.94
N GLN A 78 5.16 -2.29 10.27
CA GLN A 78 5.06 -2.88 8.91
C GLN A 78 4.57 -4.32 8.98
N ASP A 79 3.39 -4.52 9.55
CA ASP A 79 2.78 -5.82 9.74
C ASP A 79 1.27 -5.63 9.95
N ASP A 80 0.58 -6.71 10.25
CA ASP A 80 -0.85 -6.72 10.43
C ASP A 80 -1.33 -5.95 11.68
N ARG A 81 -2.66 -5.87 11.81
CA ARG A 81 -3.33 -5.16 12.90
C ARG A 81 -3.01 -5.73 14.29
N GLN A 82 -2.72 -7.02 14.39
CA GLN A 82 -2.48 -7.73 15.64
C GLN A 82 -1.09 -7.40 16.17
N GLU A 83 -0.12 -7.22 15.29
CA GLU A 83 1.27 -6.91 15.61
C GLU A 83 1.45 -5.53 16.24
N LEU A 84 0.47 -4.61 16.11
CA LEU A 84 0.44 -3.39 16.92
C LEU A 84 0.55 -3.67 18.42
N ARG A 85 0.09 -4.84 18.90
CA ARG A 85 0.17 -5.23 20.32
C ARG A 85 1.61 -5.46 20.81
N ARG A 86 2.59 -5.57 19.91
CA ARG A 86 4.02 -5.66 20.27
C ARG A 86 4.61 -4.34 20.72
N LEU A 87 3.94 -3.23 20.43
CA LEU A 87 4.34 -1.92 20.96
C LEU A 87 4.29 -1.95 22.49
N PRO A 88 5.18 -1.22 23.17
CA PRO A 88 5.10 -1.03 24.61
C PRO A 88 3.69 -0.60 25.04
N PHE A 89 3.17 -1.22 26.10
CA PHE A 89 1.77 -1.11 26.49
C PHE A 89 1.31 0.35 26.70
N ASP A 90 2.17 1.20 27.27
CA ASP A 90 1.92 2.62 27.46
C ASP A 90 1.73 3.37 26.14
N VAL A 91 2.57 3.09 25.15
CA VAL A 91 2.46 3.63 23.78
C VAL A 91 1.19 3.09 23.11
N TRP A 92 0.97 1.78 23.19
CA TRP A 92 -0.16 1.11 22.56
C TRP A 92 -1.50 1.66 23.08
N VAL A 93 -1.69 1.79 24.40
CA VAL A 93 -2.97 2.28 24.97
C VAL A 93 -3.28 3.70 24.51
N GLN A 94 -2.28 4.58 24.53
CA GLN A 94 -2.47 6.02 24.34
C GLN A 94 -2.60 6.44 22.88
N GLY A 95 -2.03 5.68 21.95
CA GLY A 95 -2.06 6.04 20.53
C GLY A 95 -3.39 5.74 19.85
N ARG A 96 -3.79 6.58 18.89
CA ARG A 96 -4.90 6.29 17.97
C ARG A 96 -4.44 5.25 16.96
N LYS A 97 -5.19 4.16 16.81
CA LYS A 97 -4.85 3.07 15.89
C LYS A 97 -5.45 3.36 14.52
N VAL A 98 -4.64 3.26 13.49
CA VAL A 98 -5.03 3.36 12.09
C VAL A 98 -4.50 2.12 11.39
N PHE A 99 -5.29 1.59 10.47
CA PHE A 99 -4.95 0.40 9.72
C PHE A 99 -5.00 0.77 8.25
N LEU A 100 -3.91 0.51 7.53
CA LEU A 100 -3.77 0.87 6.13
C LEU A 100 -3.35 -0.36 5.36
N SER A 101 -4.21 -0.82 4.47
CA SER A 101 -3.89 -1.92 3.57
C SER A 101 -4.31 -1.61 2.15
N LEU A 102 -3.75 -2.34 1.19
CA LEU A 102 -4.19 -2.31 -0.20
C LEU A 102 -5.67 -2.68 -0.35
N ALA A 103 -6.23 -3.50 0.54
CA ALA A 103 -7.65 -3.81 0.56
C ALA A 103 -8.53 -2.59 0.91
N ASP A 104 -8.03 -1.66 1.73
CA ASP A 104 -8.72 -0.42 2.08
C ASP A 104 -8.66 0.60 0.92
N ILE A 105 -7.58 0.57 0.13
CA ILE A 105 -7.39 1.42 -1.06
C ILE A 105 -8.20 0.89 -2.26
N PHE A 106 -8.20 -0.43 -2.46
CA PHE A 106 -8.81 -1.10 -3.61
C PHE A 106 -9.94 -2.07 -3.20
N PRO A 107 -11.00 -1.64 -2.50
CA PRO A 107 -12.02 -2.54 -1.94
C PRO A 107 -12.86 -3.30 -2.98
N ARG A 108 -12.75 -2.95 -4.27
CA ARG A 108 -13.45 -3.64 -5.37
C ARG A 108 -12.55 -4.61 -6.13
N LEU A 109 -11.27 -4.71 -5.78
CA LEU A 109 -10.32 -5.62 -6.39
C LEU A 109 -9.93 -6.72 -5.40
N SER A 110 -9.49 -7.85 -5.94
CA SER A 110 -8.95 -8.94 -5.15
C SER A 110 -7.61 -8.57 -4.53
N TYR A 111 -7.54 -8.50 -3.19
CA TYR A 111 -6.34 -8.16 -2.44
C TYR A 111 -5.10 -9.02 -2.82
N PRO A 112 -5.17 -10.37 -2.90
CA PRO A 112 -4.01 -11.18 -3.28
C PRO A 112 -3.41 -10.81 -4.65
N VAL A 113 -4.25 -10.40 -5.60
CA VAL A 113 -3.79 -9.96 -6.92
C VAL A 113 -3.07 -8.62 -6.81
N VAL A 114 -3.68 -7.65 -6.12
CA VAL A 114 -3.10 -6.30 -5.94
C VAL A 114 -1.79 -6.37 -5.15
N ALA A 115 -1.74 -7.15 -4.06
CA ALA A 115 -0.54 -7.36 -3.25
C ALA A 115 0.60 -8.07 -3.99
N SER A 116 0.30 -8.78 -5.09
CA SER A 116 1.33 -9.38 -5.94
C SER A 116 2.03 -8.38 -6.88
N LEU A 117 1.47 -7.17 -7.02
CA LEU A 117 2.01 -6.15 -7.91
C LEU A 117 3.15 -5.37 -7.24
N GLU A 118 4.11 -4.95 -8.05
CA GLU A 118 5.14 -4.02 -7.59
C GLU A 118 4.56 -2.62 -7.36
N LYS A 119 5.07 -1.92 -6.33
CA LYS A 119 4.58 -0.59 -5.91
C LYS A 119 4.55 0.45 -7.04
N ARG A 120 5.49 0.39 -7.98
CA ARG A 120 5.55 1.29 -9.15
C ARG A 120 4.28 1.26 -10.02
N TRP A 121 3.48 0.20 -9.94
CA TRP A 121 2.23 0.09 -10.70
C TRP A 121 1.01 0.65 -9.95
N MET A 122 1.16 1.02 -8.67
CA MET A 122 0.04 1.45 -7.84
C MET A 122 -0.61 2.73 -8.33
N ASP A 123 0.16 3.70 -8.81
CA ASP A 123 -0.40 4.95 -9.34
C ASP A 123 -1.28 4.68 -10.56
N LYS A 124 -0.77 3.90 -11.53
CA LYS A 124 -1.53 3.52 -12.73
C LYS A 124 -2.75 2.65 -12.41
N LEU A 125 -2.61 1.73 -11.45
CA LEU A 125 -3.73 0.92 -10.97
C LEU A 125 -4.80 1.80 -10.34
N TYR A 126 -4.42 2.78 -9.54
CA TYR A 126 -5.35 3.69 -8.87
C TYR A 126 -6.10 4.58 -9.86
N GLU A 127 -5.42 5.13 -10.87
CA GLU A 127 -6.07 5.87 -11.95
C GLU A 127 -7.16 5.03 -12.65
N SER A 128 -6.82 3.78 -12.97
CA SER A 128 -7.76 2.84 -13.61
C SER A 128 -8.89 2.45 -12.68
N TYR A 129 -8.59 2.28 -11.39
CA TYR A 129 -9.56 1.91 -10.35
C TYR A 129 -10.60 3.01 -10.09
N GLU A 130 -10.18 4.28 -10.08
CA GLU A 130 -11.10 5.41 -9.89
C GLU A 130 -12.04 5.57 -11.10
N ALA A 131 -11.56 5.28 -12.31
CA ALA A 131 -12.39 5.28 -13.52
C ALA A 131 -13.35 4.08 -13.57
N TYR A 132 -13.05 2.99 -12.87
CA TYR A 132 -13.88 1.80 -12.83
C TYR A 132 -15.15 2.05 -12.01
N SER A 133 -16.33 1.80 -12.57
CA SER A 133 -17.63 1.94 -11.89
C SER A 133 -18.40 0.61 -11.75
N GLY A 134 -17.74 -0.52 -12.02
CA GLY A 134 -18.37 -1.84 -11.99
C GLY A 134 -18.44 -2.48 -10.58
N PRO A 135 -18.96 -3.72 -10.51
CA PRO A 135 -19.10 -4.48 -9.26
C PRO A 135 -17.76 -4.89 -8.65
N HIS A 136 -17.78 -5.48 -7.45
CA HIS A 136 -16.59 -6.10 -6.87
C HIS A 136 -16.07 -7.23 -7.76
N LEU A 137 -14.78 -7.19 -8.08
CA LEU A 137 -14.11 -8.17 -8.92
C LEU A 137 -13.51 -9.28 -8.07
N GLY A 138 -13.87 -10.52 -8.40
CA GLY A 138 -13.17 -11.70 -7.89
C GLY A 138 -11.73 -11.77 -8.40
N GLU A 139 -10.97 -12.78 -7.95
CA GLU A 139 -9.55 -12.93 -8.29
C GLU A 139 -9.30 -12.96 -9.80
N ARG A 140 -10.02 -13.81 -10.53
CA ARG A 140 -9.88 -13.96 -11.99
C ARG A 140 -10.12 -12.64 -12.72
N ALA A 141 -11.26 -12.01 -12.45
CA ALA A 141 -11.63 -10.75 -13.09
C ALA A 141 -10.70 -9.59 -12.68
N THR A 142 -10.12 -9.62 -11.47
CA THR A 142 -9.10 -8.66 -11.05
C THR A 142 -7.82 -8.84 -11.87
N LYS A 143 -7.40 -10.08 -12.16
CA LYS A 143 -6.25 -10.33 -13.03
C LYS A 143 -6.48 -9.79 -14.43
N ASP A 144 -7.66 -10.04 -15.00
CA ASP A 144 -8.06 -9.50 -16.31
C ASP A 144 -8.03 -7.97 -16.32
N PHE A 145 -8.65 -7.34 -15.31
CA PHE A 145 -8.65 -5.89 -15.13
C PHE A 145 -7.24 -5.30 -15.05
N VAL A 146 -6.36 -5.89 -14.23
CA VAL A 146 -4.97 -5.43 -14.09
C VAL A 146 -4.19 -5.61 -15.39
N LEU A 147 -4.34 -6.74 -16.07
CA LEU A 147 -3.68 -6.99 -17.36
C LEU A 147 -4.09 -5.94 -18.40
N GLU A 148 -5.38 -5.68 -18.53
CA GLU A 148 -5.91 -4.74 -19.51
C GLU A 148 -5.52 -3.30 -19.17
N HIS A 149 -5.81 -2.83 -17.97
CA HIS A 149 -5.69 -1.41 -17.63
C HIS A 149 -4.29 -0.99 -17.17
N VAL A 150 -3.55 -1.86 -16.48
CA VAL A 150 -2.18 -1.54 -16.02
C VAL A 150 -1.15 -1.95 -17.07
N PHE A 151 -1.27 -3.14 -17.65
CA PHE A 151 -0.26 -3.65 -18.58
C PHE A 151 -0.61 -3.46 -20.06
N GLY A 152 -1.85 -3.10 -20.39
CA GLY A 152 -2.30 -2.94 -21.78
C GLY A 152 -2.40 -4.27 -22.52
N ILE A 153 -2.66 -5.36 -21.80
CA ILE A 153 -2.82 -6.71 -22.34
C ILE A 153 -4.28 -7.13 -22.19
N ALA A 154 -5.04 -6.98 -23.26
CA ALA A 154 -6.37 -7.56 -23.35
C ALA A 154 -6.25 -8.98 -23.93
N VAL A 155 -6.40 -10.00 -23.09
CA VAL A 155 -6.20 -11.40 -23.49
C VAL A 155 -7.19 -11.81 -24.58
N ASP A 156 -8.41 -11.28 -24.55
CA ASP A 156 -9.46 -11.54 -25.54
C ASP A 156 -9.10 -11.04 -26.97
N LEU A 157 -8.15 -10.11 -27.07
CA LEU A 157 -7.64 -9.61 -28.36
C LEU A 157 -6.53 -10.50 -28.96
N ILE A 158 -6.01 -11.46 -28.20
CA ILE A 158 -4.95 -12.36 -28.67
C ILE A 158 -5.58 -13.54 -29.41
N GLN A 159 -5.95 -13.32 -30.67
CA GLN A 159 -6.65 -14.31 -31.49
C GLN A 159 -5.74 -15.01 -32.52
N SER A 160 -4.50 -14.55 -32.67
CA SER A 160 -3.53 -15.12 -33.61
C SER A 160 -2.11 -15.18 -33.03
N PRO A 161 -1.22 -16.02 -33.59
CA PRO A 161 0.20 -16.03 -33.22
C PRO A 161 0.88 -14.67 -33.41
N VAL A 162 0.40 -13.86 -34.36
CA VAL A 162 0.93 -12.51 -34.62
C VAL A 162 0.57 -11.56 -33.48
N ASP A 163 -0.66 -11.64 -32.96
CA ASP A 163 -1.11 -10.80 -31.84
C ASP A 163 -0.40 -11.18 -30.54
N LEU A 164 -0.18 -12.48 -30.33
CA LEU A 164 0.64 -12.98 -29.23
C LEU A 164 2.07 -12.42 -29.33
N MET A 165 2.68 -12.49 -30.52
CA MET A 165 4.03 -11.98 -30.73
C MET A 165 4.12 -10.47 -30.45
N LYS A 166 3.16 -9.67 -30.94
CA LYS A 166 3.10 -8.23 -30.67
C LYS A 166 3.01 -7.94 -29.16
N THR A 167 2.20 -8.73 -28.45
CA THR A 167 2.01 -8.59 -27.00
C THR A 167 3.29 -8.90 -26.24
N LEU A 168 3.95 -10.02 -26.56
CA LEU A 168 5.22 -10.42 -25.95
C LEU A 168 6.35 -9.43 -26.24
N LEU A 169 6.44 -8.92 -27.47
CA LEU A 169 7.42 -7.90 -27.83
C LEU A 169 7.16 -6.58 -27.11
N SER A 170 5.92 -6.10 -27.08
CA SER A 170 5.53 -4.90 -26.33
C SER A 170 5.90 -5.01 -24.85
N ARG A 171 5.63 -6.17 -24.24
CA ARG A 171 6.03 -6.47 -22.87
C ARG A 171 7.55 -6.45 -22.69
N HIS A 172 8.29 -7.11 -23.59
CA HIS A 172 9.75 -7.17 -23.53
C HIS A 172 10.38 -5.78 -23.63
N CYS A 173 9.96 -4.98 -24.62
CA CYS A 173 10.48 -3.62 -24.81
C CYS A 173 10.20 -2.70 -23.62
N ARG A 174 9.10 -2.92 -22.89
CA ARG A 174 8.77 -2.18 -21.67
C ARG A 174 9.48 -2.70 -20.41
N SER A 175 10.25 -3.79 -20.52
CA SER A 175 10.96 -4.44 -19.41
C SER A 175 10.07 -4.66 -18.18
N VAL A 176 8.82 -5.06 -18.44
CA VAL A 176 7.82 -5.25 -17.38
C VAL A 176 8.05 -6.61 -16.72
N THR A 177 8.35 -6.59 -15.43
CA THR A 177 8.30 -7.78 -14.57
C THR A 177 6.84 -8.05 -14.23
N PHE A 178 6.39 -9.26 -14.58
CA PHE A 178 5.05 -9.73 -14.25
C PHE A 178 5.10 -10.53 -12.96
N PRO A 179 4.13 -10.35 -12.06
CA PRO A 179 3.85 -11.35 -11.04
C PRO A 179 3.53 -12.67 -11.72
N LYS A 180 4.11 -13.76 -11.23
CA LYS A 180 3.87 -15.10 -11.77
C LYS A 180 2.38 -15.46 -11.86
N ALA A 181 1.57 -14.97 -10.91
CA ALA A 181 0.12 -15.18 -10.90
C ALA A 181 -0.61 -14.59 -12.13
N LEU A 182 -0.09 -13.50 -12.72
CA LEU A 182 -0.62 -12.92 -13.95
C LEU A 182 -0.12 -13.70 -15.17
N ASP A 183 1.14 -14.14 -15.18
CA ASP A 183 1.69 -14.98 -16.25
C ASP A 183 0.94 -16.31 -16.38
N ASP A 184 0.74 -17.01 -15.26
CA ASP A 184 0.01 -18.27 -15.22
C ASP A 184 -1.44 -18.08 -15.71
N HIS A 185 -2.05 -16.93 -15.39
CA HIS A 185 -3.40 -16.58 -15.84
C HIS A 185 -3.47 -16.30 -17.35
N VAL A 186 -2.52 -15.55 -17.92
CA VAL A 186 -2.43 -15.33 -19.38
C VAL A 186 -2.25 -16.67 -20.10
N VAL A 187 -1.35 -17.53 -19.62
CA VAL A 187 -1.12 -18.85 -20.23
C VAL A 187 -2.37 -19.72 -20.16
N ALA A 188 -3.08 -19.73 -19.03
CA ALA A 188 -4.32 -20.49 -18.89
C ALA A 188 -5.42 -20.00 -19.83
N SER A 189 -5.55 -18.69 -20.00
CA SER A 189 -6.55 -18.09 -20.89
C SER A 189 -6.26 -18.33 -22.38
N LEU A 190 -5.00 -18.44 -22.79
CA LEU A 190 -4.59 -18.74 -24.17
C LEU A 190 -4.69 -20.23 -24.56
N ARG A 191 -4.87 -21.12 -23.57
CA ARG A 191 -4.99 -22.58 -23.79
C ARG A 191 -6.43 -23.04 -23.97
N ASN A 192 -7.40 -22.19 -23.62
CA ASN A 192 -8.82 -22.43 -23.86
C ASN A 192 -9.22 -21.86 -25.22
#